data_AF-A0A2S6S9M1-F1
#
_entry.id   AF-A0A2S6S9M1-F1
#
_cell.length_a   1.000
_cell.length_b   1.000
_cell.length_c   1.000
_cell.angle_alpha   90.00
_cell.angle_beta   90.00
_cell.angle_gamma   90.00
#
_symmetry.space_group_name_H-M   'P 1'
#
loop_
_entity.id
_entity.type
_entity.pdbx_description
1 polymer ?
#
loop_
_entity_poly.entity_id
_entity_poly.type
_entity_poly.pdbx_seq_one_letter_code
_entity_poly.pdbx_strand_id
1 'polypeptide(L)'
;MKPKIKIIYSNYYPSIKKKMVEAVIRQLPVKDYDLIFFGVPGSFEIPYEIARSIKEDIFDNENKIASFKGKDKEKIRNNIILMAKLSQLNLDKQCIYSAYLALGCIIKGKTINHEAISVSIFTNLQRLSIENTIPIGNGIFNANNIKEAEEKAIKCAIQASNVLKSFINDKKK
;
A
#
# COMPACT_ATOMS: atom_id res chain seq x y z
N MET A 1 -6.53 0.47 -17.89
CA MET A 1 -5.66 -0.44 -17.09
C MET A 1 -6.28 -0.61 -15.71
N LYS A 2 -6.22 -1.80 -15.10
CA LYS A 2 -6.78 -2.01 -13.75
C LYS A 2 -5.89 -1.28 -12.73
N PRO A 3 -6.46 -0.65 -11.68
CA PRO A 3 -5.65 -0.09 -10.61
C PRO A 3 -4.89 -1.19 -9.88
N LYS A 4 -3.57 -0.98 -9.69
CA LYS A 4 -2.71 -1.94 -9.00
C LYS A 4 -2.66 -1.61 -7.51
N ILE A 5 -2.96 -2.57 -6.65
CA ILE A 5 -3.01 -2.37 -5.19
C ILE A 5 -2.06 -3.36 -4.52
N LYS A 6 -1.13 -2.87 -3.70
CA LYS A 6 -0.29 -3.72 -2.85
C LYS A 6 -0.94 -3.88 -1.48
N ILE A 7 -1.22 -5.11 -1.09
CA ILE A 7 -1.85 -5.51 0.16
C ILE A 7 -0.74 -6.11 1.04
N ILE A 8 -0.38 -5.39 2.10
CA ILE A 8 0.63 -5.83 3.07
C ILE A 8 -0.11 -6.31 4.31
N TYR A 9 0.16 -7.56 4.73
CA TYR A 9 -0.49 -8.15 5.90
C TYR A 9 0.49 -8.73 6.91
N SER A 10 0.12 -8.64 8.19
CA SER A 10 0.84 -9.27 9.29
C SER A 10 0.58 -10.77 9.35
N ASN A 11 1.64 -11.58 9.48
CA ASN A 11 1.57 -13.03 9.67
C ASN A 11 1.44 -13.45 11.15
N TYR A 12 1.48 -12.50 12.08
CA TYR A 12 1.53 -12.76 13.52
C TYR A 12 0.32 -13.54 14.04
N TYR A 13 -0.89 -13.27 13.53
CA TYR A 13 -2.12 -13.98 13.91
C TYR A 13 -2.78 -14.65 12.68
N PRO A 14 -2.51 -15.95 12.43
CA PRO A 14 -2.97 -16.62 11.20
C PRO A 14 -4.50 -16.65 11.00
N SER A 15 -5.29 -16.83 12.07
CA SER A 15 -6.76 -16.87 11.98
C SER A 15 -7.33 -15.51 11.56
N ILE A 16 -6.82 -14.43 12.15
CA ILE A 16 -7.19 -13.05 11.82
C ILE A 16 -6.76 -12.72 10.39
N LYS A 17 -5.50 -13.02 10.02
CA LYS A 17 -4.97 -12.82 8.66
C LYS A 17 -5.92 -13.42 7.62
N LYS A 18 -6.29 -14.69 7.80
CA LYS A 18 -7.18 -15.39 6.86
C LYS A 18 -8.50 -14.65 6.67
N LYS A 19 -9.19 -14.30 7.77
CA LYS A 19 -10.45 -13.55 7.76
C LYS A 19 -10.32 -12.21 7.03
N MET A 20 -9.24 -11.47 7.27
CA MET A 20 -9.00 -10.17 6.64
C MET A 20 -8.75 -10.31 5.14
N VAL A 21 -7.86 -11.22 4.72
CA VAL A 21 -7.52 -11.43 3.30
C VAL A 21 -8.76 -11.88 2.51
N GLU A 22 -9.55 -12.81 3.05
CA GLU A 22 -10.80 -13.25 2.42
C GLU A 22 -11.79 -12.08 2.24
N ALA A 23 -11.92 -11.22 3.25
CA ALA A 23 -12.78 -10.03 3.17
C ALA A 23 -12.29 -9.06 2.09
N VAL A 24 -10.98 -8.85 1.96
CA VAL A 24 -10.40 -7.98 0.93
C VAL A 24 -10.64 -8.53 -0.47
N ILE A 25 -10.44 -9.82 -0.71
CA ILE A 25 -10.69 -10.44 -2.03
C ILE A 25 -12.15 -10.27 -2.46
N ARG A 26 -13.10 -10.37 -1.51
CA ARG A 26 -14.52 -10.11 -1.78
C ARG A 26 -14.80 -8.65 -2.10
N GLN A 27 -14.11 -7.72 -1.42
CA GLN A 27 -14.33 -6.29 -1.63
C GLN A 27 -13.62 -5.74 -2.87
N LEU A 28 -12.42 -6.22 -3.17
CA LEU A 28 -11.60 -5.80 -4.31
C LEU A 28 -11.47 -6.99 -5.27
N PRO A 29 -12.49 -7.27 -6.10
CA PRO A 29 -12.47 -8.43 -6.97
C PRO A 29 -11.38 -8.29 -8.04
N VAL A 30 -10.63 -9.36 -8.29
CA VAL A 30 -9.49 -9.39 -9.24
C VAL A 30 -9.85 -9.07 -10.69
N LYS A 31 -11.14 -9.11 -11.04
CA LYS A 31 -11.63 -8.63 -12.34
C LYS A 31 -11.47 -7.11 -12.50
N ASP A 32 -11.48 -6.35 -11.40
CA ASP A 32 -11.49 -4.88 -11.40
C ASP A 32 -10.15 -4.30 -10.94
N TYR A 33 -9.37 -5.05 -10.17
CA TYR A 33 -8.10 -4.62 -9.55
C TYR A 33 -6.98 -5.64 -9.76
N ASP A 34 -5.75 -5.15 -9.91
CA ASP A 34 -4.55 -5.98 -9.89
C ASP A 34 -3.98 -6.00 -8.47
N LEU A 35 -4.21 -7.10 -7.75
CA LEU A 35 -3.86 -7.23 -6.34
C LEU A 35 -2.52 -7.94 -6.15
N ILE A 36 -1.60 -7.32 -5.41
CA ILE A 36 -0.33 -7.94 -4.97
C ILE A 36 -0.35 -8.13 -3.47
N PHE A 37 -0.19 -9.37 -3.03
CA PHE A 37 -0.21 -9.75 -1.62
C PHE A 37 1.22 -9.95 -1.10
N PHE A 38 1.58 -9.31 0.02
CA PHE A 38 2.89 -9.43 0.64
C PHE A 38 2.75 -9.59 2.16
N GLY A 39 3.32 -10.66 2.71
CA GLY A 39 3.27 -10.94 4.14
C GLY A 39 4.51 -10.44 4.87
N VAL A 40 4.32 -9.82 6.03
CA VAL A 40 5.40 -9.39 6.94
C VAL A 40 5.29 -10.11 8.30
N PRO A 41 6.36 -10.18 9.12
CA PRO A 41 6.32 -10.88 10.40
C PRO A 41 5.23 -10.36 11.34
N GLY A 42 5.15 -9.05 11.53
CA GLY A 42 4.17 -8.40 12.40
C GLY A 42 3.61 -7.11 11.82
N SER A 43 2.66 -6.50 12.54
CA SER A 43 2.05 -5.23 12.12
C SER A 43 3.04 -4.07 12.14
N PHE A 44 4.12 -4.20 12.92
CA PHE A 44 5.17 -3.17 13.07
C PHE A 44 6.04 -3.02 11.83
N GLU A 45 6.21 -4.08 11.03
CA GLU A 45 6.99 -4.03 9.79
C GLU A 45 6.18 -3.49 8.60
N ILE A 46 4.85 -3.35 8.73
CA ILE A 46 3.98 -2.91 7.62
C ILE A 46 4.37 -1.50 7.10
N PRO A 47 4.58 -0.48 7.94
CA PRO A 47 5.02 0.83 7.46
C PRO A 47 6.37 0.77 6.73
N TYR A 48 7.32 -0.01 7.23
CA TYR A 48 8.63 -0.19 6.59
C TYR A 48 8.48 -0.80 5.19
N GLU A 49 7.68 -1.85 5.04
CA GLU A 49 7.47 -2.51 3.76
C GLU A 49 6.79 -1.58 2.74
N ILE A 50 5.83 -0.76 3.17
CA ILE A 50 5.21 0.24 2.30
C ILE A 50 6.23 1.29 1.87
N ALA A 51 7.01 1.83 2.81
CA ALA A 51 8.05 2.81 2.49
C ALA A 51 9.11 2.25 1.52
N ARG A 52 9.55 1.00 1.74
CA ARG A 52 10.48 0.29 0.85
C ARG A 52 9.88 0.13 -0.54
N SER A 53 8.62 -0.31 -0.63
CA SER A 53 7.92 -0.48 -1.92
C SER A 53 7.77 0.82 -2.70
N ILE A 54 7.45 1.93 -2.02
CA ILE A 54 7.37 3.25 -2.66
C ILE A 54 8.75 3.66 -3.19
N LYS A 55 9.81 3.45 -2.41
CA LYS A 55 11.17 3.80 -2.80
C LYS A 55 11.69 2.97 -3.99
N GLU A 56 11.41 1.67 -4.02
CA GLU A 56 11.77 0.77 -5.13
C GLU A 56 11.07 1.20 -6.43
N ASP A 57 9.79 1.54 -6.37
CA ASP A 57 9.05 2.01 -7.54
C ASP A 57 9.62 3.31 -8.14
N ILE A 58 10.05 4.26 -7.29
CA ILE A 58 10.69 5.51 -7.75
C ILE A 58 12.03 5.21 -8.41
N PHE A 59 12.87 4.38 -7.79
CA PHE A 59 14.19 4.03 -8.32
C PHE A 59 14.11 3.25 -9.64
N ASP A 60 13.16 2.33 -9.77
CA ASP A 60 12.93 1.59 -11.01
C ASP A 60 12.48 2.50 -12.16
N ASN A 61 11.70 3.55 -11.87
CA ASN A 61 11.34 4.56 -12.87
C ASN A 61 12.56 5.38 -13.31
N GLU A 62 13.41 5.83 -12.38
CA GLU A 62 14.66 6.54 -12.69
C GLU A 62 15.61 5.70 -13.55
N ASN A 63 15.75 4.41 -13.25
CA ASN A 63 16.60 3.50 -14.03
C ASN A 63 16.04 3.16 -15.41
N LYS A 64 14.71 2.97 -15.54
CA LYS A 64 14.08 2.86 -16.86
C LYS A 64 14.39 4.09 -17.70
N ILE A 65 14.22 5.28 -17.13
CA ILE A 65 14.58 6.56 -17.76
C ILE A 65 16.06 6.61 -18.18
N ALA A 66 16.97 6.18 -17.29
CA ALA A 66 18.40 6.13 -17.57
C ALA A 66 18.76 5.12 -18.69
N SER A 67 18.07 3.97 -18.76
CA SER A 67 18.29 2.95 -19.78
C SER A 67 17.92 3.39 -21.20
N PHE A 68 17.09 4.44 -21.34
CA PHE A 68 16.81 5.10 -22.62
C PHE A 68 17.95 6.02 -23.09
N LYS A 69 19.00 6.29 -22.29
CA LYS A 69 20.18 7.04 -22.74
C LYS A 69 21.09 6.18 -23.62
N GLY A 70 20.71 5.97 -24.89
CA GLY A 70 21.65 5.70 -25.98
C GLY A 70 21.23 4.67 -27.03
N LYS A 71 20.96 5.15 -28.27
CA LYS A 71 21.54 4.75 -29.58
C LYS A 71 20.71 5.41 -30.70
N ASP A 72 21.30 6.45 -31.32
CA ASP A 72 20.81 7.39 -32.38
C ASP A 72 20.30 8.78 -31.93
N LYS A 73 20.70 9.83 -32.68
CA LYS A 73 20.33 11.25 -32.43
C LYS A 73 18.81 11.48 -32.37
N GLU A 74 18.03 10.77 -33.18
CA GLU A 74 16.57 10.81 -33.11
C GLU A 74 16.02 10.19 -31.82
N LYS A 75 16.56 9.05 -31.38
CA LYS A 75 16.16 8.44 -30.10
C LYS A 75 16.50 9.34 -28.93
N ILE A 76 17.65 10.03 -28.97
CA ILE A 76 18.02 11.01 -27.94
C ILE A 76 17.00 12.16 -27.89
N ARG A 77 16.63 12.74 -29.03
CA ARG A 77 15.62 13.80 -29.11
C ARG A 77 14.24 13.34 -28.61
N ASN A 78 13.80 12.15 -29.03
CA ASN A 78 12.52 11.59 -28.60
C ASN A 78 12.52 11.27 -27.10
N ASN A 79 13.64 10.79 -26.55
CA ASN A 79 13.79 10.55 -25.12
C ASN A 79 13.79 11.86 -24.34
N ILE A 80 14.44 12.93 -24.82
CA ILE A 80 14.38 14.25 -24.17
C ILE A 80 12.95 14.80 -24.17
N ILE A 81 12.22 14.69 -25.28
CA ILE A 81 10.81 15.12 -25.37
C ILE A 81 9.93 14.27 -24.44
N LEU A 82 10.15 12.96 -24.39
CA LEU A 82 9.44 12.05 -23.48
C LEU A 82 9.74 12.38 -22.02
N MET A 83 11.01 12.62 -21.65
CA MET A 83 11.38 13.04 -20.29
C MET A 83 10.76 14.38 -19.92
N ALA A 84 10.83 15.38 -20.82
CA ALA A 84 10.18 16.67 -20.59
C ALA A 84 8.66 16.49 -20.40
N LYS A 85 8.02 15.62 -21.18
CA LYS A 85 6.59 15.31 -21.07
C LYS A 85 6.25 14.53 -19.80
N LEU A 86 7.08 13.56 -19.40
CA LEU A 86 6.92 12.78 -18.17
C LEU A 86 7.11 13.65 -16.93
N SER A 87 8.14 14.50 -16.90
CA SER A 87 8.37 15.46 -15.81
C SER A 87 7.32 16.58 -15.78
N GLN A 88 6.82 17.03 -16.94
CA GLN A 88 5.66 17.94 -17.01
C GLN A 88 4.38 17.30 -16.45
N LEU A 89 4.23 15.98 -16.59
CA LEU A 89 3.10 15.20 -16.10
C LEU A 89 3.35 14.57 -14.71
N ASN A 90 4.51 14.81 -14.08
CA ASN A 90 4.97 14.16 -12.82
C ASN A 90 4.93 12.61 -12.84
N LEU A 91 5.02 11.99 -14.02
CA LEU A 91 4.98 10.54 -14.19
C LEU A 91 6.29 9.85 -13.77
N ASP A 92 7.40 10.59 -13.74
CA ASP A 92 8.72 10.14 -13.26
C ASP A 92 8.75 9.83 -11.76
N LYS A 93 7.84 10.45 -10.98
CA LYS A 93 7.70 10.26 -9.53
C LYS A 93 6.51 9.40 -9.12
N GLN A 94 5.81 8.81 -10.09
CA GLN A 94 4.56 8.09 -9.82
C GLN A 94 4.82 6.62 -9.46
N CYS A 95 4.44 6.25 -8.23
CA CYS A 95 4.47 4.87 -7.74
C CYS A 95 3.64 3.95 -8.65
N ILE A 96 4.12 2.74 -8.89
CA ILE A 96 3.48 1.74 -9.76
C ILE A 96 2.13 1.31 -9.18
N TYR A 97 2.01 1.36 -7.85
CA TYR A 97 0.77 1.07 -7.14
C TYR A 97 -0.12 2.30 -7.04
N SER A 98 -1.39 2.12 -7.39
CA SER A 98 -2.44 3.14 -7.25
C SER A 98 -2.82 3.38 -5.78
N ALA A 99 -2.63 2.37 -4.92
CA ALA A 99 -2.86 2.43 -3.48
C ALA A 99 -2.17 1.28 -2.74
N TYR A 100 -2.06 1.42 -1.43
CA TYR A 100 -1.63 0.38 -0.51
C TYR A 100 -2.75 0.02 0.48
N LEU A 101 -2.81 -1.24 0.90
CA LEU A 101 -3.73 -1.70 1.95
C LEU A 101 -2.93 -2.40 3.05
N ALA A 102 -2.98 -1.85 4.26
CA ALA A 102 -2.31 -2.39 5.44
C ALA A 102 -3.29 -3.24 6.27
N LEU A 103 -2.98 -4.50 6.53
CA LEU A 103 -3.84 -5.42 7.28
C LEU A 103 -3.09 -6.02 8.47
N GLY A 104 -3.66 -5.92 9.66
CA GLY A 104 -3.08 -6.52 10.84
C GLY A 104 -3.95 -6.34 12.07
N CYS A 105 -3.49 -6.90 13.18
CA CYS A 105 -4.11 -6.70 14.47
C CYS A 105 -3.02 -6.54 15.52
N ILE A 106 -3.33 -5.71 16.53
CA ILE A 106 -2.53 -5.52 17.73
C ILE A 106 -3.42 -5.92 18.90
N ILE A 107 -3.10 -7.03 19.54
CA ILE A 107 -3.84 -7.50 20.72
C ILE A 107 -3.10 -7.04 21.96
N LYS A 108 -3.85 -6.47 22.91
CA LYS A 108 -3.33 -6.01 24.20
C LYS A 108 -2.55 -7.12 24.90
N GLY A 109 -1.28 -6.82 25.18
CA GLY A 109 -0.39 -7.67 25.98
C GLY A 109 -0.42 -7.31 27.46
N LYS A 110 0.46 -7.94 28.24
CA LYS A 110 0.62 -7.66 29.67
C LYS A 110 1.33 -6.33 29.97
N THR A 111 2.00 -5.74 28.98
CA THR A 111 2.80 -4.51 29.10
C THR A 111 2.25 -3.37 28.24
N ILE A 112 2.58 -2.11 28.54
CA ILE A 112 2.12 -0.91 27.80
C ILE A 112 2.61 -0.84 26.35
N ASN A 113 3.61 -1.65 25.97
CA ASN A 113 4.25 -1.66 24.65
C ASN A 113 3.28 -1.73 23.46
N HIS A 114 2.10 -2.34 23.62
CA HIS A 114 1.10 -2.42 22.54
C HIS A 114 0.51 -1.06 22.13
N GLU A 115 0.36 -0.13 23.07
CA GLU A 115 -0.15 1.22 22.79
C GLU A 115 0.88 2.04 22.01
N ALA A 116 2.14 2.04 22.45
CA ALA A 116 3.23 2.72 21.76
C ALA A 116 3.44 2.19 20.33
N ILE A 117 3.40 0.86 20.16
CA ILE A 117 3.48 0.21 18.85
C ILE A 117 2.31 0.64 17.95
N SER A 118 1.09 0.64 18.48
CA SER A 118 -0.10 1.05 17.74
C SER A 118 -0.03 2.49 17.25
N VAL A 119 0.31 3.43 18.15
CA VAL A 119 0.45 4.85 17.81
C VAL A 119 1.52 5.03 16.73
N SER A 120 2.69 4.41 16.91
CA SER A 120 3.78 4.49 15.93
C SER A 120 3.35 3.98 14.54
N ILE A 121 2.67 2.84 14.46
CA ILE A 121 2.21 2.27 13.19
C ILE A 121 1.21 3.21 12.51
N PHE A 122 0.17 3.66 13.23
CA PHE A 122 -0.88 4.50 12.65
C PHE A 122 -0.34 5.85 12.18
N THR A 123 0.52 6.50 12.98
CA THR A 123 1.17 7.75 12.61
C THR A 123 2.05 7.57 11.38
N ASN A 124 2.87 6.52 11.32
CA ASN A 124 3.74 6.29 10.16
C ASN A 124 2.96 5.94 8.89
N LEU A 125 1.88 5.15 8.98
CA LEU A 125 1.03 4.88 7.81
C LEU A 125 0.37 6.15 7.27
N GLN A 126 -0.15 7.00 8.16
CA GLN A 126 -0.72 8.28 7.75
C GLN A 126 0.33 9.19 7.13
N ARG A 127 1.51 9.30 7.77
CA ARG A 127 2.62 10.10 7.27
C ARG A 127 3.07 9.65 5.88
N LEU A 128 3.28 8.36 5.67
CA LEU A 128 3.63 7.78 4.37
C LEU A 128 2.57 8.09 3.31
N SER A 129 1.29 8.04 3.65
CA SER A 129 0.20 8.34 2.73
C SER A 129 0.23 9.81 2.28
N ILE A 130 0.43 10.73 3.23
CA ILE A 130 0.47 12.18 2.98
C ILE A 130 1.73 12.57 2.21
N GLU A 131 2.91 12.17 2.71
CA GLU A 131 4.21 12.55 2.13
C GLU A 131 4.35 12.08 0.67
N ASN A 132 3.78 10.92 0.34
CA ASN A 132 3.88 10.35 -1.01
C ASN A 132 2.64 10.59 -1.86
N THR A 133 1.59 11.23 -1.34
CA THR A 133 0.30 11.45 -2.04
C THR A 133 -0.29 10.15 -2.61
N ILE A 134 -0.17 9.05 -1.86
CA ILE A 134 -0.69 7.73 -2.24
C ILE A 134 -1.68 7.27 -1.17
N PRO A 135 -2.91 6.86 -1.55
CA PRO A 135 -3.88 6.33 -0.59
C PRO A 135 -3.36 5.06 0.10
N ILE A 136 -3.39 5.06 1.43
CA ILE A 136 -3.12 3.88 2.25
C ILE A 136 -4.37 3.55 3.06
N GLY A 137 -5.02 2.43 2.73
CA GLY A 137 -6.13 1.90 3.51
C GLY A 137 -5.59 1.27 4.79
N ASN A 138 -5.95 1.82 5.95
CA ASN A 138 -5.54 1.26 7.24
C ASN A 138 -6.59 0.26 7.75
N GLY A 139 -6.31 -1.02 7.56
CA GLY A 139 -7.07 -2.12 8.15
C GLY A 139 -6.42 -2.68 9.41
N ILE A 140 -5.35 -2.07 9.94
CA ILE A 140 -4.75 -2.47 11.22
C ILE A 140 -5.63 -1.95 12.35
N PHE A 141 -5.92 -2.81 13.34
CA PHE A 141 -6.78 -2.44 14.47
C PHE A 141 -6.26 -3.01 15.79
N ASN A 142 -6.67 -2.36 16.89
CA ASN A 142 -6.39 -2.82 18.24
C ASN A 142 -7.54 -3.67 18.78
N ALA A 143 -7.23 -4.66 19.61
CA ALA A 143 -8.22 -5.47 20.32
C ALA A 143 -7.70 -5.83 21.72
N ASN A 144 -8.60 -6.07 22.68
CA ASN A 144 -8.22 -6.45 24.03
C ASN A 144 -7.87 -7.93 24.16
N ASN A 145 -8.41 -8.78 23.28
CA ASN A 145 -8.17 -10.21 23.28
C ASN A 145 -8.40 -10.80 21.87
N ILE A 146 -8.07 -12.09 21.71
CA ILE A 146 -8.18 -12.80 20.43
C ILE A 146 -9.63 -12.88 19.92
N LYS A 147 -10.61 -13.02 20.82
CA LYS A 147 -12.03 -13.12 20.45
C LYS A 147 -12.53 -11.80 19.85
N GLU A 148 -12.27 -10.69 20.53
CA GLU A 148 -12.60 -9.34 20.01
C GLU A 148 -11.88 -9.10 18.68
N ALA A 149 -10.64 -9.57 18.56
CA ALA A 149 -9.89 -9.40 17.34
C ALA A 149 -10.50 -10.15 16.15
N GLU A 150 -10.99 -11.36 16.39
CA GLU A 150 -11.68 -12.16 15.40
C GLU A 150 -13.02 -11.57 14.95
N GLU A 151 -13.75 -10.92 15.86
CA GLU A 151 -15.01 -10.22 15.56
C GLU A 151 -14.78 -8.96 14.70
N LYS A 152 -13.67 -8.24 14.94
CA LYS A 152 -13.34 -6.99 14.24
C LYS A 152 -12.68 -7.21 12.87
N ALA A 153 -11.96 -8.32 12.69
CA ALA A 153 -11.12 -8.59 11.52
C ALA A 153 -11.79 -8.27 10.17
N ILE A 154 -12.97 -8.84 9.93
CA ILE A 154 -13.70 -8.67 8.65
C ILE A 154 -14.14 -7.21 8.48
N LYS A 155 -14.72 -6.61 9.52
CA LYS A 155 -15.23 -5.24 9.48
C LYS A 155 -14.12 -4.24 9.15
N CYS A 156 -12.97 -4.35 9.83
CA CYS A 156 -11.83 -3.46 9.61
C CYS A 156 -11.25 -3.59 8.19
N ALA A 157 -11.12 -4.83 7.69
CA ALA A 157 -10.67 -5.07 6.32
C ALA A 157 -11.62 -4.48 5.26
N ILE A 158 -12.94 -4.60 5.46
CA ILE A 158 -13.95 -4.02 4.56
C ILE A 158 -13.89 -2.49 4.58
N GLN A 159 -13.82 -1.87 5.76
CA GLN A 159 -13.75 -0.41 5.88
C GLN A 159 -12.52 0.14 5.16
N ALA A 160 -11.34 -0.44 5.40
CA ALA A 160 -10.11 -0.02 4.73
C ALA A 160 -10.18 -0.19 3.21
N SER A 161 -10.78 -1.29 2.72
CA SER A 161 -10.96 -1.53 1.28
C SER A 161 -11.89 -0.50 0.64
N ASN A 162 -12.99 -0.12 1.32
CA ASN A 162 -13.94 0.85 0.80
C ASN A 162 -13.36 2.26 0.70
N VAL A 163 -12.51 2.65 1.67
CA VAL A 163 -11.76 3.92 1.59
C VAL A 163 -10.89 3.95 0.34
N LEU A 164 -10.18 2.86 0.03
CA LEU A 164 -9.38 2.78 -1.20
C LEU A 164 -10.23 2.88 -2.46
N LYS A 165 -11.41 2.26 -2.50
CA LYS A 165 -12.33 2.39 -3.64
C LYS A 165 -12.70 3.84 -3.91
N SER A 166 -12.98 4.62 -2.86
CA SER A 166 -13.31 6.04 -3.00
C SER A 166 -12.17 6.79 -3.69
N PHE A 167 -10.95 6.71 -3.14
CA PHE A 167 -9.81 7.44 -3.69
C PHE A 167 -9.36 6.98 -5.07
N ILE A 168 -9.47 5.68 -5.37
CA ILE A 168 -9.08 5.14 -6.68
C ILE A 168 -10.12 5.51 -7.75
N ASN A 169 -11.41 5.52 -7.42
CA ASN A 169 -12.47 5.87 -8.37
C ASN A 169 -12.56 7.39 -8.60
N ASP A 170 -12.24 8.21 -7.59
CA ASP A 170 -12.21 9.67 -7.74
C ASP A 170 -11.11 10.14 -8.72
N LYS A 171 -10.01 9.40 -8.85
CA LYS A 171 -8.96 9.63 -9.87
C LYS A 171 -9.42 9.39 -11.32
N LYS A 172 -10.64 8.88 -11.55
CA LYS A 172 -11.22 8.66 -12.90
C LYS A 172 -12.18 9.76 -13.35
N LYS A 173 -12.52 10.72 -12.48
CA LYS A 173 -13.28 11.92 -12.85
C LYS A 173 -12.32 13.04 -13.25
#